data_AF-A0A7Y5X3G9-F1
#
_entry.id   AF-A0A7Y5X3G9-F1
#
_cell.length_a   1.000
_cell.length_b   1.000
_cell.length_c   1.000
_cell.angle_alpha   90.00
_cell.angle_beta   90.00
_cell.angle_gamma   90.00
#
_symmetry.space_group_name_H-M   'P 1'
#
loop_
_entity.id
_entity.type
_entity.pdbx_description
1 polymer ?
#
loop_
_entity_poly.entity_id
_entity_poly.type
_entity_poly.pdbx_seq_one_letter_code
_entity_poly.pdbx_strand_id
1 'polypeptide(L)'
;MHLYLIPLIFALIGLAFYTVLGGADFGAGFWELTAGKGPQAQAVREHAHAAMAPVWEANHVWLIFVLTVVWTAYPTVFGSIASTLSIPLFIAAVGIIFRGVAYALRAGAAGPRELSAIDTVFSISSVLTPFALGTAVGGIASGRVPVGNAAGSQFSSWLNPTSLLVGVLAVTTAAYLAAVFLCADATKLGDQGLEEQFRRRALGAGIVAGVIAVAGLGVIAGDADRIFHRLTSGAGLAGLVISLVAGVATLALVWRRQYELSRYGAAVAVAAIIAGWALAQSPLFLPGLTIEAAAAPRPTLIAVTVAVLGGAVILFPSLALLFRLVLSGRLAEGGESVDLRPTPRLVRVSRQGFLARAALACLIAGIGLLTAAEAAWAHALGVVSLFGFVAFGFPAALPPHIVPQANDAKRH
;
A
#
# COMPACT_ATOMS: atom_id res chain seq x y z
N MET A 1 -27.34 -10.22 -4.51
CA MET A 1 -26.41 -9.50 -3.62
C MET A 1 -27.06 -8.21 -3.17
N HIS A 2 -27.09 -7.93 -1.87
CA HIS A 2 -27.55 -6.63 -1.38
C HIS A 2 -26.54 -5.55 -1.75
N LEU A 3 -27.02 -4.37 -2.17
CA LEU A 3 -26.18 -3.26 -2.65
C LEU A 3 -25.15 -2.82 -1.60
N TYR A 4 -25.50 -2.89 -0.32
CA TYR A 4 -24.61 -2.52 0.78
C TYR A 4 -23.41 -3.47 0.95
N LEU A 5 -23.33 -4.61 0.25
CA LEU A 5 -22.17 -5.50 0.31
C LEU A 5 -21.13 -5.18 -0.77
N ILE A 6 -21.53 -4.51 -1.84
CA ILE A 6 -20.65 -4.24 -2.99
C ILE A 6 -19.46 -3.36 -2.60
N PRO A 7 -19.64 -2.20 -1.94
CA PRO A 7 -18.51 -1.37 -1.51
C PRO A 7 -17.62 -2.07 -0.49
N LEU A 8 -18.17 -2.91 0.40
CA LEU A 8 -17.38 -3.70 1.33
C LEU A 8 -16.47 -4.69 0.59
N ILE A 9 -16.98 -5.38 -0.43
CA ILE A 9 -16.15 -6.29 -1.25
C ILE A 9 -15.03 -5.52 -1.94
N PHE A 10 -15.30 -4.32 -2.47
CA PHE A 10 -14.27 -3.46 -3.03
C PHE A 10 -13.22 -3.08 -2.00
N ALA A 11 -13.62 -2.66 -0.80
CA ALA A 11 -12.71 -2.35 0.29
C ALA A 11 -11.87 -3.58 0.71
N LEU A 12 -12.46 -4.77 0.74
CA LEU A 12 -11.72 -6.01 1.06
C LEU A 12 -10.73 -6.40 -0.03
N ILE A 13 -11.07 -6.20 -1.30
CA ILE A 13 -10.14 -6.39 -2.43
C ILE A 13 -8.99 -5.40 -2.35
N GLY A 14 -9.29 -4.11 -2.11
CA GLY A 14 -8.27 -3.08 -1.91
C GLY A 14 -7.37 -3.39 -0.72
N LEU A 15 -7.94 -3.87 0.39
CA LEU A 15 -7.19 -4.28 1.57
C LEU A 15 -6.29 -5.48 1.25
N ALA A 16 -6.81 -6.48 0.52
CA ALA A 16 -6.01 -7.62 0.08
C ALA A 16 -4.85 -7.20 -0.82
N PHE A 17 -5.07 -6.31 -1.80
CA PHE A 17 -3.97 -5.79 -2.62
C PHE A 17 -2.96 -5.01 -1.79
N TYR A 18 -3.41 -4.18 -0.85
CA TYR A 18 -2.51 -3.44 0.03
C TYR A 18 -1.69 -4.39 0.93
N THR A 19 -2.31 -5.41 1.52
CA THR A 19 -1.58 -6.36 2.37
C THR A 19 -0.64 -7.25 1.57
N VAL A 20 -0.97 -7.64 0.34
CA VAL A 20 -0.09 -8.46 -0.51
C VAL A 20 1.05 -7.64 -1.09
N LEU A 21 0.74 -6.56 -1.80
CA LEU A 21 1.73 -5.75 -2.53
C LEU A 21 2.49 -4.82 -1.58
N GLY A 22 1.76 -4.15 -0.69
CA GLY A 22 2.34 -3.35 0.39
C GLY A 22 3.07 -4.22 1.40
N GLY A 23 2.57 -5.41 1.74
CA GLY A 23 3.26 -6.33 2.64
C GLY A 23 4.63 -6.78 2.12
N ALA A 24 4.77 -7.06 0.83
CA ALA A 24 6.07 -7.36 0.24
C ALA A 24 7.06 -6.19 0.35
N ASP A 25 6.59 -4.96 0.15
CA ASP A 25 7.37 -3.73 0.27
C ASP A 25 7.70 -3.36 1.74
N PHE A 26 6.81 -3.66 2.69
CA PHE A 26 7.09 -3.56 4.13
C PHE A 26 8.10 -4.61 4.59
N GLY A 27 7.96 -5.86 4.14
CA GLY A 27 8.88 -6.93 4.51
C GLY A 27 10.27 -6.77 3.90
N ALA A 28 10.41 -6.07 2.77
CA ALA A 28 11.72 -5.76 2.19
C ALA A 28 12.57 -4.94 3.17
N GLY A 29 11.99 -3.90 3.78
CA GLY A 29 12.66 -3.11 4.82
C GLY A 29 12.97 -3.91 6.09
N PHE A 30 12.17 -4.94 6.43
CA PHE A 30 12.53 -5.88 7.52
C PHE A 30 13.79 -6.69 7.18
N TRP A 31 13.93 -7.14 5.94
CA TRP A 31 15.14 -7.87 5.51
C TRP A 31 16.37 -6.98 5.39
N GLU A 32 16.20 -5.71 5.03
CA GLU A 32 17.27 -4.71 5.05
C GLU A 32 17.82 -4.47 6.47
N LEU A 33 16.92 -4.36 7.45
CA LEU A 33 17.25 -4.21 8.86
C LEU A 33 18.04 -5.41 9.40
N THR A 34 17.61 -6.61 9.01
CA THR A 34 18.15 -7.89 9.53
C THR A 34 19.29 -8.45 8.69
N ALA A 35 19.67 -7.81 7.58
CA ALA A 35 20.76 -8.25 6.71
C ALA A 35 22.15 -8.23 7.38
N GLY A 36 22.33 -7.46 8.45
CA GLY A 36 23.61 -7.33 9.15
C GLY A 36 24.57 -6.34 8.47
N LYS A 37 25.87 -6.66 8.47
CA LYS A 37 26.95 -5.81 7.91
C LYS A 37 27.79 -6.60 6.90
N GLY A 38 28.37 -5.90 5.94
CA GLY A 38 29.31 -6.46 4.95
C GLY A 38 28.73 -6.49 3.52
N PRO A 39 29.52 -6.97 2.54
CA PRO A 39 29.16 -6.89 1.12
C PRO A 39 27.87 -7.66 0.78
N GLN A 40 27.65 -8.82 1.40
CA GLN A 40 26.41 -9.58 1.21
C GLN A 40 25.18 -8.86 1.77
N ALA A 41 25.33 -8.16 2.90
CA ALA A 41 24.25 -7.37 3.48
C ALA A 41 23.88 -6.19 2.58
N GLN A 42 24.88 -5.57 1.96
CA GLN A 42 24.68 -4.48 1.00
C GLN A 42 23.96 -4.98 -0.26
N ALA A 43 24.36 -6.13 -0.82
CA ALA A 43 23.68 -6.74 -1.96
C ALA A 43 22.20 -7.03 -1.68
N VAL A 44 21.88 -7.53 -0.47
CA VAL A 44 20.49 -7.74 -0.04
C VAL A 44 19.70 -6.44 0.01
N ARG A 45 20.31 -5.36 0.53
CA ARG A 45 19.66 -4.03 0.60
C ARG A 45 19.43 -3.42 -0.78
N GLU A 46 20.45 -3.46 -1.63
CA GLU A 46 20.37 -2.93 -3.00
C GLU A 46 19.31 -3.66 -3.82
N HIS A 47 19.28 -4.99 -3.73
CA HIS A 47 18.26 -5.82 -4.39
C HIS A 47 16.85 -5.50 -3.88
N ALA A 48 16.67 -5.45 -2.56
CA ALA A 48 15.38 -5.14 -1.94
C ALA A 48 14.84 -3.76 -2.39
N HIS A 49 15.68 -2.73 -2.36
CA HIS A 49 15.29 -1.40 -2.83
C HIS A 49 14.97 -1.35 -4.32
N ALA A 50 15.82 -1.93 -5.17
CA ALA A 50 15.63 -1.89 -6.62
C ALA A 50 14.33 -2.61 -7.04
N ALA A 51 14.06 -3.77 -6.44
CA ALA A 51 12.86 -4.56 -6.74
C ALA A 51 11.57 -3.89 -6.24
N MET A 52 11.62 -3.16 -5.12
CA MET A 52 10.42 -2.58 -4.50
C MET A 52 10.12 -1.14 -4.90
N ALA A 53 11.09 -0.38 -5.42
CA ALA A 53 10.89 1.03 -5.75
C ALA A 53 9.68 1.31 -6.66
N PRO A 54 9.44 0.58 -7.78
CA PRO A 54 8.26 0.81 -8.62
C PRO A 54 6.94 0.40 -7.93
N VAL A 55 7.01 -0.54 -6.98
CA VAL A 55 5.84 -1.12 -6.32
C VAL A 55 5.38 -0.21 -5.18
N TRP A 56 6.30 0.44 -4.46
CA TRP A 56 5.99 1.34 -3.35
C TRP A 56 5.03 2.47 -3.76
N GLU A 57 5.32 3.16 -4.87
CA GLU A 57 4.51 4.28 -5.37
C GLU A 57 3.06 3.85 -5.67
N ALA A 58 2.90 2.66 -6.26
CA ALA A 58 1.58 2.11 -6.59
C ALA A 58 0.83 1.59 -5.36
N ASN A 59 1.54 1.13 -4.32
CA ASN A 59 0.92 0.45 -3.17
C ASN A 59 -0.01 1.35 -2.37
N HIS A 60 0.33 2.62 -2.19
CA HIS A 60 -0.41 3.50 -1.27
C HIS A 60 -1.78 3.90 -1.81
N VAL A 61 -1.98 3.81 -3.13
CA VAL A 61 -3.29 4.00 -3.77
C VAL A 61 -4.34 3.05 -3.18
N TRP A 62 -3.97 1.80 -2.88
CA TRP A 62 -4.89 0.82 -2.31
C TRP A 62 -5.34 1.19 -0.89
N LEU A 63 -4.45 1.70 -0.04
CA LEU A 63 -4.81 2.13 1.31
C LEU A 63 -5.78 3.32 1.26
N ILE A 64 -5.46 4.35 0.46
CA ILE A 64 -6.33 5.51 0.30
C ILE A 64 -7.69 5.09 -0.27
N PHE A 65 -7.70 4.20 -1.25
CA PHE A 65 -8.92 3.63 -1.82
C PHE A 65 -9.79 2.95 -0.75
N VAL A 66 -9.21 2.09 0.10
CA VAL A 66 -9.96 1.44 1.19
C VAL A 66 -10.55 2.49 2.15
N LEU A 67 -9.75 3.47 2.56
CA LEU A 67 -10.20 4.54 3.47
C LEU A 67 -11.35 5.34 2.86
N THR A 68 -11.23 5.75 1.59
CA THR A 68 -12.27 6.53 0.89
C THR A 68 -13.55 5.72 0.70
N VAL A 69 -13.46 4.45 0.30
CA VAL A 69 -14.64 3.58 0.12
C VAL A 69 -15.34 3.35 1.46
N VAL A 70 -14.59 3.02 2.52
CA VAL A 70 -15.18 2.77 3.85
C VAL A 70 -15.78 4.05 4.42
N TRP A 71 -15.10 5.19 4.29
CA TRP A 71 -15.62 6.49 4.72
C TRP A 71 -16.92 6.86 4.01
N THR A 72 -17.00 6.66 2.70
CA THR A 72 -18.17 7.07 1.90
C THR A 72 -19.34 6.09 2.06
N ALA A 73 -19.07 4.79 2.11
CA ALA A 73 -20.10 3.76 2.17
C ALA A 73 -20.56 3.41 3.60
N TYR A 74 -19.70 3.58 4.62
CA TYR A 74 -19.98 3.25 6.02
C TYR A 74 -19.44 4.34 6.97
N PRO A 75 -19.96 5.57 6.89
CA PRO A 75 -19.38 6.73 7.59
C PRO A 75 -19.36 6.58 9.11
N THR A 76 -20.38 5.96 9.71
CA THR A 76 -20.46 5.71 11.16
C THR A 76 -19.37 4.75 11.64
N VAL A 77 -19.11 3.71 10.86
CA VAL A 77 -18.02 2.76 11.10
C VAL A 77 -16.67 3.45 10.97
N PHE A 78 -16.47 4.21 9.90
CA PHE A 78 -15.23 4.94 9.67
C PHE A 78 -14.93 5.92 10.82
N GLY A 79 -15.91 6.72 11.24
CA GLY A 79 -15.74 7.67 12.34
C GLY A 79 -15.40 6.98 13.67
N SER A 80 -16.07 5.86 13.97
CA SER A 80 -15.81 5.07 15.17
C SER A 80 -14.38 4.49 15.18
N ILE A 81 -13.94 3.92 14.05
CA ILE A 81 -12.58 3.37 13.87
C ILE A 81 -11.54 4.49 13.96
N ALA A 82 -11.69 5.55 13.16
CA ALA A 82 -10.69 6.62 13.06
C ALA A 82 -10.49 7.36 14.40
N SER A 83 -11.57 7.57 15.16
CA SER A 83 -11.50 8.24 16.46
C SER A 83 -10.97 7.35 17.58
N THR A 84 -11.37 6.07 17.62
CA THR A 84 -10.93 5.12 18.65
C THR A 84 -9.50 4.64 18.42
N LEU A 85 -9.12 4.40 17.16
CA LEU A 85 -7.81 3.86 16.77
C LEU A 85 -6.89 4.96 16.21
N SER A 86 -7.09 6.21 16.64
CA SER A 86 -6.32 7.37 16.17
C SER A 86 -4.82 7.19 16.39
N ILE A 87 -4.39 6.67 17.55
CA ILE A 87 -2.98 6.46 17.89
C ILE A 87 -2.29 5.47 16.93
N PRO A 88 -2.74 4.22 16.78
CA PRO A 88 -2.09 3.29 15.85
C PRO A 88 -2.18 3.76 14.39
N LEU A 89 -3.29 4.39 13.98
CA LEU A 89 -3.42 4.97 12.64
C LEU A 89 -2.42 6.12 12.41
N PHE A 90 -2.20 6.96 13.42
CA PHE A 90 -1.21 8.03 13.37
C PHE A 90 0.22 7.48 13.30
N ILE A 91 0.54 6.46 14.11
CA ILE A 91 1.83 5.75 14.05
C ILE A 91 2.07 5.19 12.64
N ALA A 92 1.05 4.55 12.04
CA ALA A 92 1.13 4.04 10.68
C ALA A 92 1.34 5.17 9.65
N ALA A 93 0.64 6.29 9.79
CA ALA A 93 0.79 7.45 8.91
C ALA A 93 2.20 8.06 8.99
N VAL A 94 2.73 8.23 10.20
CA VAL A 94 4.11 8.70 10.42
C VAL A 94 5.13 7.74 9.80
N GLY A 95 4.93 6.43 9.97
CA GLY A 95 5.79 5.44 9.34
C GLY A 95 5.75 5.50 7.80
N ILE A 96 4.57 5.68 7.21
CA ILE A 96 4.41 5.89 5.76
C ILE A 96 5.16 7.14 5.28
N ILE A 97 5.03 8.26 6.01
CA ILE A 97 5.73 9.52 5.69
C ILE A 97 7.24 9.30 5.72
N PHE A 98 7.77 8.70 6.78
CA PHE A 98 9.20 8.45 6.90
C PHE A 98 9.74 7.51 5.82
N ARG A 99 8.96 6.53 5.36
CA ARG A 99 9.35 5.71 4.19
C ARG A 99 9.45 6.53 2.91
N GLY A 100 8.46 7.38 2.63
CA GLY A 100 8.48 8.24 1.45
C GLY A 100 9.64 9.22 1.46
N VAL A 101 9.92 9.83 2.62
CA VAL A 101 11.08 10.69 2.83
C VAL A 101 12.38 9.91 2.63
N ALA A 102 12.48 8.69 3.16
CA ALA A 102 13.66 7.86 3.00
C ALA A 102 13.92 7.50 1.53
N TYR A 103 12.90 7.11 0.77
CA TYR A 103 13.03 6.87 -0.69
C TYR A 103 13.54 8.11 -1.44
N ALA A 104 12.96 9.28 -1.15
CA ALA A 104 13.34 10.54 -1.81
C ALA A 104 14.77 10.98 -1.47
N LEU A 105 15.17 10.87 -0.20
CA LEU A 105 16.50 11.31 0.26
C LEU A 105 17.61 10.32 -0.11
N ARG A 106 17.29 9.02 -0.27
CA ARG A 106 18.29 7.99 -0.57
C ARG A 106 19.03 8.24 -1.88
N ALA A 107 18.35 8.79 -2.89
CA ALA A 107 18.97 9.14 -4.18
C ALA A 107 19.94 10.33 -4.10
N GLY A 108 19.79 11.19 -3.09
CA GLY A 108 20.62 12.39 -2.87
C GLY A 108 21.65 12.25 -1.76
N ALA A 109 21.77 11.07 -1.13
CA ALA A 109 22.66 10.87 0.01
C ALA A 109 24.13 11.09 -0.38
N ALA A 110 24.81 12.00 0.32
CA ALA A 110 26.17 12.43 -0.03
C ALA A 110 27.27 11.53 0.57
N GLY A 111 26.94 10.65 1.52
CA GLY A 111 27.92 9.75 2.11
C GLY A 111 27.38 8.56 2.91
N PRO A 112 28.25 7.62 3.32
CA PRO A 112 27.83 6.34 3.91
C PRO A 112 27.07 6.46 5.24
N ARG A 113 27.38 7.49 6.04
CA ARG A 113 26.68 7.74 7.32
C ARG A 113 25.24 8.20 7.11
N GLU A 114 25.03 9.07 6.13
CA GLU A 114 23.71 9.58 5.77
C GLU A 114 22.85 8.46 5.17
N LEU A 115 23.42 7.68 4.25
CA LEU A 115 22.77 6.49 3.69
C LEU A 115 22.38 5.50 4.78
N SER A 116 23.27 5.22 5.74
CA SER A 116 22.96 4.31 6.85
C SER A 116 21.84 4.84 7.77
N ALA A 117 21.75 6.15 7.98
CA ALA A 117 20.68 6.75 8.77
C ALA A 117 19.33 6.65 8.03
N ILE A 118 19.33 6.93 6.72
CA ILE A 118 18.16 6.79 5.84
C ILE A 118 17.67 5.33 5.81
N ASP A 119 18.57 4.38 5.57
CA ASP A 119 18.25 2.94 5.57
C ASP A 119 17.67 2.49 6.92
N THR A 120 18.15 3.06 8.04
CA THR A 120 17.63 2.75 9.39
C THR A 120 16.21 3.29 9.59
N VAL A 121 15.96 4.54 9.21
CA VAL A 121 14.62 5.15 9.27
C VAL A 121 13.64 4.38 8.40
N PHE A 122 14.06 4.02 7.18
CA PHE A 122 13.30 3.19 6.27
C PHE A 122 12.97 1.83 6.90
N SER A 123 13.96 1.15 7.44
CA SER A 123 13.81 -0.15 8.08
C SER A 123 12.85 -0.13 9.28
N ILE A 124 13.00 0.83 10.19
CA ILE A 124 12.15 0.93 11.39
C ILE A 124 10.70 1.23 11.02
N SER A 125 10.49 2.19 10.11
CA SER A 125 9.15 2.53 9.63
C SER A 125 8.50 1.36 8.88
N SER A 126 9.30 0.53 8.21
CA SER A 126 8.84 -0.69 7.52
C SER A 126 8.28 -1.77 8.43
N VAL A 127 8.70 -1.79 9.69
CA VAL A 127 8.17 -2.70 10.72
C VAL A 127 7.02 -2.05 11.48
N LEU A 128 7.19 -0.77 11.83
CA LEU A 128 6.24 -0.03 12.66
C LEU A 128 4.88 0.14 11.98
N THR A 129 4.86 0.47 10.68
CA THR A 129 3.62 0.69 9.92
C THR A 129 2.72 -0.56 9.87
N PRO A 130 3.18 -1.72 9.36
CA PRO A 130 2.33 -2.92 9.31
C PRO A 130 1.97 -3.41 10.71
N PHE A 131 2.84 -3.25 11.71
CA PHE A 131 2.51 -3.55 13.10
C PHE A 131 1.33 -2.70 13.58
N ALA A 132 1.39 -1.38 13.39
CA ALA A 132 0.35 -0.45 13.82
C ALA A 132 -0.98 -0.65 13.07
N LEU A 133 -0.93 -0.92 11.77
CA LEU A 133 -2.14 -1.28 11.02
C LEU A 133 -2.71 -2.63 11.46
N GLY A 134 -1.86 -3.62 11.74
CA GLY A 134 -2.28 -4.93 12.25
C GLY A 134 -2.91 -4.85 13.64
N THR A 135 -2.35 -4.05 14.56
CA THR A 135 -2.95 -3.86 15.89
C THR A 135 -4.31 -3.15 15.82
N ALA A 136 -4.47 -2.21 14.88
CA ALA A 136 -5.76 -1.57 14.59
C ALA A 136 -6.78 -2.60 14.08
N VAL A 137 -6.42 -3.44 13.11
CA VAL A 137 -7.28 -4.54 12.63
C VAL A 137 -7.62 -5.52 13.75
N GLY A 138 -6.67 -5.88 14.60
CA GLY A 138 -6.93 -6.75 15.76
C GLY A 138 -7.83 -6.11 16.83
N GLY A 139 -7.84 -4.77 16.93
CA GLY A 139 -8.75 -4.04 17.80
C GLY A 139 -10.19 -4.08 17.29
N ILE A 140 -10.36 -3.96 15.96
CA ILE A 140 -11.63 -4.16 15.27
C ILE A 140 -12.10 -5.61 15.42
N ALA A 141 -11.21 -6.57 15.20
CA ALA A 141 -11.50 -8.00 15.30
C ALA A 141 -11.93 -8.38 16.73
N SER A 142 -11.20 -7.94 17.74
CA SER A 142 -11.56 -8.24 19.13
C SER A 142 -12.75 -7.44 19.67
N GLY A 143 -13.42 -6.64 18.84
CA GLY A 143 -14.65 -5.92 19.22
C GLY A 143 -14.41 -4.78 20.20
N ARG A 144 -13.20 -4.19 20.21
CA ARG A 144 -12.81 -3.09 21.12
C ARG A 144 -13.05 -1.69 20.55
N VAL A 145 -13.65 -1.62 19.36
CA VAL A 145 -14.07 -0.36 18.74
C VAL A 145 -15.58 -0.20 18.91
N PRO A 146 -16.06 0.49 19.95
CA PRO A 146 -17.48 0.77 20.13
C PRO A 146 -17.99 1.74 19.06
N VAL A 147 -19.29 1.69 18.81
CA VAL A 147 -19.95 2.58 17.85
C VAL A 147 -20.07 3.97 18.45
N GLY A 148 -19.61 4.98 17.72
CA GLY A 148 -19.63 6.37 18.14
C GLY A 148 -18.25 7.01 18.09
N ASN A 149 -18.22 8.33 17.86
CA ASN A 149 -16.98 9.08 17.82
C ASN A 149 -16.37 9.17 19.22
N ALA A 150 -15.09 8.79 19.34
CA ALA A 150 -14.32 8.79 20.58
C ALA A 150 -14.97 7.98 21.73
N ALA A 151 -15.79 6.98 21.40
CA ALA A 151 -16.46 6.13 22.37
C ALA A 151 -15.52 5.07 23.00
N GLY A 152 -14.44 4.70 22.31
CA GLY A 152 -13.45 3.73 22.78
C GLY A 152 -12.18 4.39 23.32
N SER A 153 -11.39 3.61 24.06
CA SER A 153 -10.09 4.07 24.58
C SER A 153 -9.04 4.09 23.47
N GLN A 154 -8.30 5.19 23.33
CA GLN A 154 -7.25 5.32 22.32
C GLN A 154 -6.03 4.43 22.57
N PHE A 155 -5.89 3.86 23.77
CA PHE A 155 -4.77 2.98 24.13
C PHE A 155 -5.19 1.51 24.22
N SER A 156 -6.15 1.18 25.07
CA SER A 156 -6.51 -0.23 25.32
C SER A 156 -7.21 -0.91 24.13
N SER A 157 -7.79 -0.12 23.21
CA SER A 157 -8.45 -0.68 22.02
C SER A 157 -7.49 -1.33 21.03
N TRP A 158 -6.19 -1.03 21.09
CA TRP A 158 -5.17 -1.64 20.23
C TRP A 158 -3.99 -2.27 21.00
N LEU A 159 -3.90 -2.05 22.32
CA LEU A 159 -2.92 -2.68 23.21
C LEU A 159 -3.55 -3.83 24.00
N ASN A 160 -3.99 -4.87 23.29
CA ASN A 160 -4.57 -6.08 23.85
C ASN A 160 -3.96 -7.33 23.18
N PRO A 161 -4.10 -8.52 23.78
CA PRO A 161 -3.45 -9.73 23.26
C PRO A 161 -3.77 -10.01 21.79
N THR A 162 -5.04 -9.89 21.38
CA THR A 162 -5.43 -10.09 19.97
C THR A 162 -4.81 -9.05 19.06
N SER A 163 -4.85 -7.77 19.41
CA SER A 163 -4.24 -6.69 18.62
C SER A 163 -2.74 -6.87 18.45
N LEU A 164 -2.02 -7.13 19.54
CA LEU A 164 -0.58 -7.32 19.50
C LEU A 164 -0.20 -8.52 18.62
N LEU A 165 -0.94 -9.63 18.76
CA LEU A 165 -0.79 -10.80 17.90
C LEU A 165 -0.99 -10.44 16.42
N VAL A 166 -2.08 -9.76 16.06
CA VAL A 166 -2.37 -9.41 14.66
C VAL A 166 -1.33 -8.44 14.12
N GLY A 167 -0.81 -7.52 14.94
CA GLY A 167 0.33 -6.67 14.61
C GLY A 167 1.60 -7.46 14.29
N VAL A 168 1.97 -8.43 15.14
CA VAL A 168 3.11 -9.31 14.90
C VAL A 168 2.90 -10.19 13.66
N LEU A 169 1.67 -10.70 13.47
CA LEU A 169 1.30 -11.49 12.30
C LEU A 169 1.41 -10.65 11.01
N ALA A 170 1.03 -9.38 11.04
CA ALA A 170 1.18 -8.48 9.90
C ALA A 170 2.65 -8.28 9.51
N VAL A 171 3.54 -8.06 10.48
CA VAL A 171 4.99 -7.92 10.24
C VAL A 171 5.60 -9.21 9.70
N THR A 172 5.28 -10.35 10.31
CA THR A 172 5.87 -11.65 9.90
C THR A 172 5.33 -12.12 8.55
N THR A 173 4.06 -11.86 8.26
CA THR A 173 3.47 -12.09 6.93
C THR A 173 4.09 -11.17 5.88
N ALA A 174 4.33 -9.90 6.20
CA ALA A 174 5.05 -8.97 5.33
C ALA A 174 6.47 -9.48 5.01
N ALA A 175 7.23 -9.89 6.04
CA ALA A 175 8.56 -10.47 5.85
C ALA A 175 8.54 -11.75 4.98
N TYR A 176 7.55 -12.62 5.20
CA TYR A 176 7.33 -13.81 4.37
C TYR A 176 7.04 -13.46 2.90
N LEU A 177 6.08 -12.56 2.64
CA LEU A 177 5.75 -12.09 1.30
C LEU A 177 6.99 -11.51 0.62
N ALA A 178 7.70 -10.60 1.29
CA ALA A 178 8.90 -9.99 0.74
C ALA A 178 9.95 -11.02 0.33
N ALA A 179 10.20 -12.03 1.17
CA ALA A 179 11.18 -13.06 0.86
C ALA A 179 10.77 -13.90 -0.36
N VAL A 180 9.48 -14.24 -0.50
CA VAL A 180 8.96 -14.97 -1.68
C VAL A 180 9.11 -14.12 -2.95
N PHE A 181 8.73 -12.84 -2.88
CA PHE A 181 8.82 -11.92 -4.01
C PHE A 181 10.28 -11.68 -4.43
N LEU A 182 11.17 -11.38 -3.47
CA LEU A 182 12.59 -11.09 -3.73
C LEU A 182 13.36 -12.33 -4.20
N CYS A 183 13.00 -13.53 -3.75
CA CYS A 183 13.60 -14.79 -4.22
C CYS A 183 13.32 -15.03 -5.71
N ALA A 184 12.06 -14.88 -6.12
CA ALA A 184 11.67 -14.98 -7.52
C ALA A 184 12.31 -13.88 -8.38
N ASP A 185 12.52 -12.70 -7.81
CA ASP A 185 13.15 -11.58 -8.51
C ASP A 185 14.65 -11.84 -8.73
N ALA A 186 15.36 -12.30 -7.70
CA ALA A 186 16.75 -12.71 -7.80
C ALA A 186 16.97 -13.83 -8.83
N THR A 187 15.98 -14.75 -8.96
CA THR A 187 16.01 -15.79 -9.99
C THR A 187 15.93 -15.22 -11.39
N LYS A 188 15.09 -14.20 -11.62
CA LYS A 188 14.98 -13.52 -12.92
C LYS A 188 16.27 -12.79 -13.30
N LEU A 189 16.99 -12.26 -12.32
CA LEU A 189 18.30 -11.62 -12.50
C LEU A 189 19.46 -12.62 -12.67
N GLY A 190 19.23 -13.92 -12.41
CA GLY A 190 20.26 -14.95 -12.49
C GLY A 190 21.25 -14.95 -11.32
N ASP A 191 20.95 -14.25 -10.22
CA ASP A 191 21.82 -14.21 -9.03
C ASP A 191 21.50 -15.38 -8.09
N GLN A 192 22.24 -16.48 -8.27
CA GLN A 192 22.10 -17.70 -7.44
C GLN A 192 22.41 -17.47 -5.96
N GLY A 193 23.28 -16.49 -5.65
CA GLY A 193 23.68 -16.17 -4.28
C GLY A 193 22.55 -15.47 -3.52
N LEU A 194 21.89 -14.50 -4.15
CA LEU A 194 20.70 -13.85 -3.60
C LEU A 194 19.49 -14.80 -3.59
N GLU A 195 19.32 -15.63 -4.63
CA GLU A 195 18.27 -16.65 -4.70
C GLU A 195 18.27 -17.54 -3.46
N GLU A 196 19.41 -18.16 -3.13
CA GLU A 196 19.53 -19.08 -1.98
C GLU A 196 19.25 -18.38 -0.66
N GLN A 197 19.76 -17.15 -0.49
CA GLN A 197 19.55 -16.36 0.72
C GLN A 197 18.06 -16.05 0.93
N PHE A 198 17.37 -15.57 -0.11
CA PHE A 198 15.94 -15.28 -0.01
C PHE A 198 15.08 -16.54 0.05
N ARG A 199 15.51 -17.67 -0.53
CA ARG A 199 14.81 -18.95 -0.35
C ARG A 199 14.80 -19.37 1.11
N ARG A 200 15.95 -19.31 1.80
CA ARG A 200 16.04 -19.64 3.23
C ARG A 200 15.19 -18.70 4.07
N ARG A 201 15.22 -17.40 3.78
CA ARG A 201 14.37 -16.39 4.44
C ARG A 201 12.88 -16.66 4.21
N ALA A 202 12.47 -17.04 3.00
CA ALA A 202 11.08 -17.33 2.67
C ALA A 202 10.56 -18.56 3.43
N LEU A 203 11.35 -19.65 3.45
CA LEU A 203 11.00 -20.85 4.19
C LEU A 203 10.96 -20.58 5.70
N GLY A 204 11.98 -19.93 6.26
CA GLY A 204 12.05 -19.60 7.67
C GLY A 204 10.92 -18.66 8.12
N ALA A 205 10.71 -17.56 7.41
CA ALA A 205 9.65 -16.59 7.73
C ALA A 205 8.25 -17.20 7.55
N GLY A 206 8.04 -18.05 6.55
CA GLY A 206 6.74 -18.73 6.37
C GLY A 206 6.44 -19.74 7.47
N ILE A 207 7.45 -20.49 7.95
CA ILE A 207 7.28 -21.36 9.12
C ILE A 207 6.97 -20.52 10.37
N VAL A 208 7.74 -19.45 10.62
CA VAL A 208 7.51 -18.55 11.76
C VAL A 208 6.12 -17.92 11.72
N ALA A 209 5.70 -17.39 10.57
CA ALA A 209 4.37 -16.83 10.38
C ALA A 209 3.27 -17.89 10.60
N GLY A 210 3.47 -19.12 10.11
CA GLY A 210 2.56 -20.23 10.35
C GLY A 210 2.44 -20.62 11.82
N VAL A 211 3.57 -20.71 12.54
CA VAL A 211 3.59 -20.99 13.99
C VAL A 211 2.87 -19.88 14.76
N ILE A 212 3.15 -18.61 14.44
CA ILE A 212 2.48 -17.46 15.07
C ILE A 212 0.98 -17.46 14.78
N ALA A 213 0.57 -17.79 13.54
CA ALA A 213 -0.85 -17.89 13.20
C ALA A 213 -1.56 -18.99 14.00
N VAL A 214 -0.95 -20.17 14.12
CA VAL A 214 -1.50 -21.31 14.88
C VAL A 214 -1.54 -20.99 16.38
N ALA A 215 -0.44 -20.49 16.96
CA ALA A 215 -0.40 -20.05 18.35
C ALA A 215 -1.41 -18.91 18.62
N GLY A 216 -1.58 -18.05 17.61
CA GLY A 216 -2.52 -16.95 17.61
C GLY A 216 -3.98 -17.39 17.74
N LEU A 217 -4.36 -18.54 17.20
CA LEU A 217 -5.70 -19.09 17.41
C LEU A 217 -5.98 -19.32 18.91
N GLY A 218 -4.98 -19.73 19.70
CA GLY A 218 -5.11 -19.88 21.15
C GLY A 218 -5.30 -18.55 21.87
N VAL A 219 -4.59 -17.50 21.45
CA VAL A 219 -4.77 -16.15 22.00
C VAL A 219 -6.15 -15.60 21.68
N ILE A 220 -6.62 -15.77 20.43
CA ILE A 220 -7.95 -15.33 20.00
C ILE A 220 -9.04 -16.11 20.75
N ALA A 221 -8.83 -17.41 21.03
CA ALA A 221 -9.77 -18.20 21.84
C ALA A 221 -9.96 -17.62 23.25
N GLY A 222 -8.88 -17.14 23.89
CA GLY A 222 -8.94 -16.55 25.22
C GLY A 222 -9.43 -15.11 25.29
N ASP A 223 -9.17 -14.31 24.25
CA ASP A 223 -9.39 -12.85 24.26
C ASP A 223 -10.57 -12.38 23.40
N ALA A 224 -10.97 -13.17 22.38
CA ALA A 224 -11.98 -12.82 21.39
C ALA A 224 -12.80 -14.04 20.95
N ASP A 225 -13.40 -14.73 21.93
CA ASP A 225 -14.15 -16.00 21.78
C ASP A 225 -15.12 -16.02 20.59
N ARG A 226 -15.86 -14.92 20.39
CA ARG A 226 -16.79 -14.79 19.26
C ARG A 226 -16.11 -14.93 17.90
N ILE A 227 -14.97 -14.26 17.70
CA ILE A 227 -14.23 -14.34 16.44
C ILE A 227 -13.57 -15.70 16.30
N PHE A 228 -13.04 -16.26 17.39
CA PHE A 228 -12.48 -17.60 17.40
C PHE A 228 -13.49 -18.64 16.88
N HIS A 229 -14.70 -18.67 17.45
CA HIS A 229 -15.74 -19.60 17.02
C HIS A 229 -16.14 -19.38 15.56
N ARG A 230 -16.27 -18.13 15.11
CA ARG A 230 -16.65 -17.85 13.71
C ARG A 230 -15.55 -18.12 12.69
N LEU A 231 -14.29 -18.06 13.10
CA LEU A 231 -13.15 -18.45 12.28
C LEU A 231 -12.98 -19.98 12.22
N THR A 232 -13.23 -20.69 13.32
CA THR A 232 -12.95 -22.14 13.42
C THR A 232 -14.14 -23.04 13.08
N SER A 233 -15.36 -22.58 13.30
CA SER A 233 -16.59 -23.34 13.09
C SER A 233 -17.62 -22.61 12.22
N GLY A 234 -17.37 -21.35 11.88
CA GLY A 234 -18.26 -20.52 11.07
C GLY A 234 -17.78 -20.33 9.63
N ALA A 235 -18.33 -19.30 8.97
CA ALA A 235 -18.03 -18.95 7.59
C ALA A 235 -16.56 -18.58 7.34
N GLY A 236 -15.80 -18.23 8.39
CA GLY A 236 -14.37 -17.91 8.29
C GLY A 236 -13.48 -19.14 8.09
N LEU A 237 -13.98 -20.36 8.37
CA LEU A 237 -13.20 -21.59 8.29
C LEU A 237 -12.69 -21.85 6.87
N ALA A 238 -13.52 -21.59 5.86
CA ALA A 238 -13.12 -21.74 4.46
C ALA A 238 -11.90 -20.85 4.13
N GLY A 239 -11.89 -19.60 4.57
CA GLY A 239 -10.75 -18.68 4.38
C GLY A 239 -9.50 -19.16 5.12
N LEU A 240 -9.65 -19.66 6.35
CA LEU A 240 -8.55 -20.22 7.13
C LEU A 240 -7.93 -21.46 6.47
N VAL A 241 -8.76 -22.40 6.01
CA VAL A 241 -8.31 -23.63 5.33
C VAL A 241 -7.65 -23.29 3.99
N ILE A 242 -8.25 -22.42 3.19
CA ILE A 242 -7.65 -21.97 1.92
C ILE A 242 -6.31 -21.31 2.18
N SER A 243 -6.20 -20.47 3.20
CA SER A 243 -4.94 -19.83 3.57
C SER A 243 -3.87 -20.84 3.97
N LEU A 244 -4.22 -21.81 4.84
CA LEU A 244 -3.32 -22.85 5.28
C LEU A 244 -2.81 -23.69 4.11
N VAL A 245 -3.72 -24.15 3.25
CA VAL A 245 -3.38 -24.95 2.06
C VAL A 245 -2.51 -24.14 1.09
N ALA A 246 -2.88 -22.90 0.81
CA ALA A 246 -2.11 -22.02 -0.07
C ALA A 246 -0.71 -21.70 0.51
N GLY A 247 -0.61 -21.46 1.82
CA GLY A 247 0.66 -21.23 2.52
C GLY A 247 1.59 -22.43 2.47
N VAL A 248 1.07 -23.63 2.79
CA VAL A 248 1.84 -24.89 2.70
C VAL A 248 2.24 -25.19 1.26
N ALA A 249 1.33 -25.03 0.30
CA ALA A 249 1.63 -25.19 -1.11
C ALA A 249 2.72 -24.21 -1.56
N THR A 250 2.69 -22.97 -1.09
CA THR A 250 3.71 -21.97 -1.40
C THR A 250 5.08 -22.37 -0.85
N LEU A 251 5.15 -22.84 0.40
CA LEU A 251 6.40 -23.35 0.98
C LEU A 251 6.95 -24.54 0.20
N ALA A 252 6.08 -25.46 -0.24
CA ALA A 252 6.46 -26.58 -1.09
C ALA A 252 6.95 -26.12 -2.48
N LEU A 253 6.33 -25.10 -3.08
CA LEU A 253 6.78 -24.51 -4.34
C LEU A 253 8.15 -23.82 -4.20
N VAL A 254 8.35 -23.06 -3.12
CA VAL A 254 9.65 -22.46 -2.79
C VAL A 254 10.72 -23.54 -2.59
N TRP A 255 10.39 -24.63 -1.89
CA TRP A 255 11.29 -25.78 -1.72
C TRP A 255 11.66 -26.44 -3.05
N ARG A 256 10.68 -26.58 -3.96
CA ARG A 256 10.87 -27.12 -5.32
C ARG A 256 11.46 -26.11 -6.32
N ARG A 257 11.86 -24.92 -5.85
CA ARG A 257 12.41 -23.82 -6.65
C ARG A 257 11.48 -23.29 -7.76
N GLN A 258 10.16 -23.39 -7.57
CA GLN A 258 9.14 -22.86 -8.48
C GLN A 258 8.67 -21.46 -8.02
N TYR A 259 9.54 -20.47 -8.15
CA TYR A 259 9.37 -19.18 -7.48
C TYR A 259 8.32 -18.24 -8.09
N GLU A 260 8.02 -18.33 -9.38
CA GLU A 260 6.94 -17.51 -9.97
C GLU A 260 5.57 -17.96 -9.47
N LEU A 261 5.34 -19.28 -9.38
CA LEU A 261 4.09 -19.84 -8.86
C LEU A 261 3.92 -19.58 -7.37
N SER A 262 5.02 -19.55 -6.61
CA SER A 262 4.97 -19.28 -5.17
C SER A 262 4.49 -17.85 -4.86
N ARG A 263 4.74 -16.85 -5.72
CA ARG A 263 4.20 -15.49 -5.55
C ARG A 263 2.66 -15.49 -5.52
N TYR A 264 2.03 -16.22 -6.45
CA TYR A 264 0.56 -16.33 -6.49
C TYR A 264 0.01 -17.10 -5.30
N GLY A 265 0.67 -18.19 -4.89
CA GLY A 265 0.28 -18.94 -3.70
C GLY A 265 0.33 -18.09 -2.43
N ALA A 266 1.40 -17.30 -2.25
CA ALA A 266 1.53 -16.39 -1.12
C ALA A 266 0.44 -15.32 -1.10
N ALA A 267 0.14 -14.73 -2.28
CA ALA A 267 -0.93 -13.75 -2.43
C ALA A 267 -2.31 -14.33 -2.07
N VAL A 268 -2.61 -15.54 -2.55
CA VAL A 268 -3.86 -16.25 -2.23
C VAL A 268 -3.94 -16.56 -0.74
N ALA A 269 -2.84 -16.98 -0.11
CA ALA A 269 -2.83 -17.28 1.32
C ALA A 269 -3.21 -16.07 2.17
N VAL A 270 -2.67 -14.89 1.84
CA VAL A 270 -2.93 -13.64 2.56
C VAL A 270 -4.34 -13.09 2.27
N ALA A 271 -4.76 -13.10 1.00
CA ALA A 271 -6.10 -12.68 0.62
C ALA A 271 -7.19 -13.56 1.28
N ALA A 272 -6.93 -14.86 1.42
CA ALA A 272 -7.83 -15.79 2.08
C ALA A 272 -7.97 -15.53 3.60
N ILE A 273 -6.90 -15.08 4.28
CA ILE A 273 -6.99 -14.66 5.69
C ILE A 273 -7.90 -13.44 5.83
N ILE A 274 -7.73 -12.43 4.97
CA ILE A 274 -8.54 -11.22 4.99
C ILE A 274 -10.01 -11.55 4.71
N ALA A 275 -10.28 -12.39 3.71
CA ALA A 275 -11.62 -12.87 3.39
C ALA A 275 -12.22 -13.69 4.55
N GLY A 276 -11.44 -14.59 5.14
CA GLY A 276 -11.85 -15.41 6.29
C GLY A 276 -12.23 -14.56 7.50
N TRP A 277 -11.43 -13.52 7.80
CA TRP A 277 -11.74 -12.54 8.83
C TRP A 277 -13.04 -11.78 8.54
N ALA A 278 -13.21 -11.26 7.32
CA ALA A 278 -14.42 -10.53 6.94
C ALA A 278 -15.69 -11.41 7.06
N LEU A 279 -15.59 -12.67 6.63
CA LEU A 279 -16.68 -13.65 6.78
C LEU A 279 -16.96 -13.99 8.24
N ALA A 280 -15.94 -14.08 9.09
CA ALA A 280 -16.12 -14.28 10.53
C ALA A 280 -16.75 -13.06 11.23
N GLN A 281 -16.48 -11.84 10.75
CA GLN A 281 -17.06 -10.62 11.32
C GLN A 281 -18.55 -10.47 10.95
N SER A 282 -18.92 -10.85 9.71
CA SER A 282 -20.29 -10.81 9.20
C SER A 282 -21.31 -11.50 10.14
N PRO A 283 -22.50 -10.92 10.40
CA PRO A 283 -23.07 -9.72 9.76
C PRO A 283 -22.74 -8.39 10.46
N LEU A 284 -21.95 -8.41 11.55
CA LEU A 284 -21.58 -7.18 12.24
C LEU A 284 -20.36 -6.54 11.62
N PHE A 285 -20.34 -5.22 11.56
CA PHE A 285 -19.13 -4.46 11.26
C PHE A 285 -18.41 -4.11 12.57
N LEU A 286 -19.16 -3.54 13.53
CA LEU A 286 -18.71 -3.18 14.87
C LEU A 286 -19.66 -3.82 15.91
N PRO A 287 -19.27 -3.89 17.20
CA PRO A 287 -20.16 -4.36 18.26
C PRO A 287 -21.50 -3.60 18.24
N GLY A 288 -22.60 -4.33 18.07
CA GLY A 288 -23.94 -3.75 18.01
C GLY A 288 -24.35 -3.10 16.67
N LEU A 289 -23.48 -3.07 15.65
CA LEU A 289 -23.78 -2.44 14.36
C LEU A 289 -23.58 -3.42 13.19
N THR A 290 -24.67 -3.74 12.50
CA THR A 290 -24.65 -4.60 11.30
C THR A 290 -24.07 -3.86 10.10
N ILE A 291 -23.55 -4.60 9.12
CA ILE A 291 -23.06 -4.01 7.85
C ILE A 291 -24.18 -3.26 7.13
N GLU A 292 -25.40 -3.79 7.19
CA GLU A 292 -26.59 -3.16 6.60
C GLU A 292 -26.97 -1.86 7.31
N ALA A 293 -27.01 -1.85 8.65
CA ALA A 293 -27.35 -0.64 9.42
C ALA A 293 -26.25 0.43 9.34
N ALA A 294 -25.00 0.03 9.11
CA ALA A 294 -23.88 0.95 8.90
C ALA A 294 -23.88 1.62 7.53
N ALA A 295 -24.61 1.07 6.56
CA ALA A 295 -24.50 1.48 5.16
C ALA A 295 -25.10 2.86 4.91
N ALA A 296 -24.43 3.63 4.06
CA ALA A 296 -24.94 4.91 3.58
C ALA A 296 -26.24 4.75 2.78
N PRO A 297 -27.01 5.84 2.57
CA PRO A 297 -28.21 5.80 1.75
C PRO A 297 -27.96 5.24 0.34
N ARG A 298 -28.97 4.57 -0.22
CA ARG A 298 -28.89 3.91 -1.54
C ARG A 298 -28.25 4.76 -2.65
N PRO A 299 -28.57 6.07 -2.82
CA PRO A 299 -27.92 6.90 -3.84
C PRO A 299 -26.40 6.97 -3.68
N THR A 300 -25.90 7.11 -2.46
CA THR A 300 -24.47 7.14 -2.15
C THR A 300 -23.80 5.82 -2.49
N LEU A 301 -24.42 4.68 -2.14
CA LEU A 301 -23.89 3.36 -2.46
C LEU A 301 -23.79 3.13 -3.98
N ILE A 302 -24.79 3.58 -4.75
CA ILE A 302 -24.75 3.52 -6.22
C ILE A 302 -23.61 4.41 -6.74
N ALA A 303 -23.52 5.66 -6.28
CA ALA A 303 -22.51 6.60 -6.72
C ALA A 303 -21.09 6.08 -6.47
N VAL A 304 -20.81 5.57 -5.25
CA VAL A 304 -19.51 4.95 -4.93
C VAL A 304 -19.25 3.75 -5.83
N THR A 305 -20.23 2.88 -6.03
CA THR A 305 -20.06 1.69 -6.88
C THR A 305 -19.70 2.08 -8.31
N VAL A 306 -20.43 3.03 -8.90
CA VAL A 306 -20.15 3.51 -10.27
C VAL A 306 -18.79 4.20 -10.34
N ALA A 307 -18.45 5.03 -9.36
CA ALA A 307 -17.15 5.71 -9.31
C ALA A 307 -15.98 4.73 -9.22
N VAL A 308 -16.09 3.69 -8.39
CA VAL A 308 -15.06 2.64 -8.27
C VAL A 308 -14.92 1.86 -9.57
N LEU A 309 -16.03 1.48 -10.21
CA LEU A 309 -15.98 0.77 -11.49
C LEU A 309 -15.39 1.64 -12.61
N GLY A 310 -15.76 2.93 -12.68
CA GLY A 310 -15.18 3.89 -13.63
C GLY A 310 -13.69 4.12 -13.38
N GLY A 311 -13.28 4.26 -12.12
CA GLY A 311 -11.87 4.38 -11.74
C GLY A 311 -11.06 3.13 -12.10
N ALA A 312 -11.63 1.93 -11.90
CA ALA A 312 -10.99 0.66 -12.25
C ALA A 312 -10.68 0.54 -13.75
N VAL A 313 -11.55 1.07 -14.62
CA VAL A 313 -11.32 1.12 -16.08
C VAL A 313 -10.10 1.95 -16.44
N ILE A 314 -9.72 2.93 -15.62
CA ILE A 314 -8.52 3.75 -15.83
C ILE A 314 -7.30 3.12 -15.14
N LEU A 315 -7.47 2.67 -13.89
CA LEU A 315 -6.40 2.18 -13.02
C LEU A 315 -5.77 0.87 -13.53
N PHE A 316 -6.57 -0.13 -13.91
CA PHE A 316 -6.01 -1.42 -14.32
C PHE A 316 -5.21 -1.33 -15.62
N PRO A 317 -5.68 -0.62 -16.68
CA PRO A 317 -4.86 -0.43 -17.88
C PRO A 317 -3.59 0.38 -17.62
N SER A 318 -3.61 1.39 -16.75
CA SER A 318 -2.42 2.18 -16.44
C SER A 318 -1.38 1.36 -15.67
N LEU A 319 -1.79 0.55 -14.69
CA LEU A 319 -0.91 -0.38 -13.99
C LEU A 319 -0.36 -1.46 -14.92
N ALA A 320 -1.20 -2.03 -15.80
CA ALA A 320 -0.76 -3.02 -16.77
C ALA A 320 0.29 -2.43 -17.74
N LEU A 321 0.09 -1.19 -18.19
CA LEU A 321 1.07 -0.48 -19.01
C LEU A 321 2.37 -0.23 -18.24
N LEU A 322 2.29 0.25 -16.99
CA LEU A 322 3.44 0.49 -16.13
C LEU A 322 4.26 -0.79 -15.93
N PHE A 323 3.62 -1.86 -15.48
CA PHE A 323 4.31 -3.13 -15.24
C PHE A 323 4.89 -3.71 -16.53
N ARG A 324 4.18 -3.59 -17.67
CA ARG A 324 4.71 -4.02 -18.96
C ARG A 324 5.96 -3.23 -19.35
N LEU A 325 5.96 -1.91 -19.16
CA LEU A 325 7.11 -1.06 -19.47
C LEU A 325 8.31 -1.35 -18.58
N VAL A 326 8.09 -1.49 -17.26
CA VAL A 326 9.13 -1.84 -16.28
C VAL A 326 9.72 -3.23 -16.59
N LEU A 327 8.86 -4.24 -16.77
CA LEU A 327 9.31 -5.62 -17.04
C LEU A 327 9.94 -5.79 -18.43
N SER A 328 9.61 -4.92 -19.39
CA SER A 328 10.22 -4.91 -20.73
C SER A 328 11.59 -4.22 -20.78
N GLY A 329 12.10 -3.70 -19.65
CA GLY A 329 13.38 -3.00 -19.59
C GLY A 329 13.39 -1.60 -20.21
N ARG A 330 12.29 -1.18 -20.86
CA ARG A 330 12.19 0.11 -21.56
C ARG A 330 12.27 1.35 -20.67
N LEU A 331 12.12 1.19 -19.36
CA LEU A 331 12.35 2.24 -18.38
C LEU A 331 13.75 2.19 -17.74
N ALA A 332 14.43 1.03 -17.80
CA ALA A 332 15.76 0.83 -17.24
C ALA A 332 16.89 1.25 -18.21
N GLU A 333 16.65 1.24 -19.52
CA GLU A 333 17.64 1.59 -20.55
C GLU A 333 17.80 3.10 -20.82
N GLY A 334 17.06 3.96 -20.13
CA GLY A 334 17.13 5.43 -20.29
C GLY A 334 18.24 6.14 -19.52
N GLY A 335 19.12 5.40 -18.85
CA GLY A 335 20.33 5.94 -18.23
C GLY A 335 21.39 6.25 -19.28
N GLU A 336 21.08 7.06 -20.31
CA GLU A 336 22.14 7.75 -21.03
C GLU A 336 22.95 8.52 -19.99
N SER A 337 24.25 8.25 -19.92
CA SER A 337 25.20 9.11 -19.24
C SER A 337 25.00 10.51 -19.77
N VAL A 338 24.30 11.35 -19.01
CA VAL A 338 24.09 12.75 -19.35
C VAL A 338 25.47 13.38 -19.40
N ASP A 339 26.02 13.53 -20.61
CA ASP A 339 27.25 14.27 -20.84
C ASP A 339 26.94 15.72 -20.44
N LEU A 340 27.39 16.10 -19.23
CA LEU A 340 27.21 17.42 -18.64
C LEU A 340 28.12 18.43 -19.34
N ARG A 341 27.98 18.58 -20.66
CA ARG A 341 28.53 19.73 -21.37
C ARG A 341 27.62 20.93 -21.12
N PRO A 342 28.15 22.05 -20.60
CA PRO A 342 27.34 23.23 -20.35
C PRO A 342 26.87 23.85 -21.67
N THR A 343 25.67 23.53 -22.11
CA THR A 343 25.00 24.25 -23.20
C THR A 343 24.55 25.65 -22.75
N PRO A 344 24.64 26.68 -23.61
CA PRO A 344 24.39 28.07 -23.25
C PRO A 344 22.93 28.31 -22.81
N ARG A 345 22.75 28.79 -21.58
CA ARG A 345 21.49 28.90 -20.83
C ARG A 345 20.57 30.08 -21.20
N LEU A 346 20.91 30.94 -22.15
CA LEU A 346 20.36 32.30 -22.16
C LEU A 346 18.99 32.51 -22.85
N VAL A 347 18.43 31.51 -23.57
CA VAL A 347 17.12 31.68 -24.25
C VAL A 347 15.99 30.79 -23.68
N ARG A 348 16.30 29.75 -22.88
CA ARG A 348 15.32 28.74 -22.43
C ARG A 348 14.53 29.08 -21.15
N VAL A 349 14.97 30.05 -20.35
CA VAL A 349 14.38 30.35 -19.03
C VAL A 349 13.02 31.09 -19.12
N SER A 350 12.76 31.81 -20.22
CA SER A 350 11.57 32.66 -20.36
C SER A 350 10.23 31.89 -20.43
N ARG A 351 10.18 30.78 -21.18
CA ARG A 351 8.91 30.05 -21.45
C ARG A 351 8.46 29.17 -20.29
N GLN A 352 9.39 28.53 -19.58
CA GLN A 352 9.09 27.75 -18.37
C GLN A 352 8.64 28.64 -17.20
N GLY A 353 9.26 29.82 -17.05
CA GLY A 353 8.84 30.79 -16.05
C GLY A 353 7.40 31.30 -16.26
N PHE A 354 6.98 31.48 -17.51
CA PHE A 354 5.59 31.84 -17.83
C PHE A 354 4.61 30.71 -17.49
N LEU A 355 4.90 29.47 -17.90
CA LEU A 355 4.04 28.31 -17.63
C LEU A 355 3.89 28.03 -16.13
N ALA A 356 4.98 28.16 -15.35
CA ALA A 356 4.94 28.01 -13.90
C ALA A 356 4.08 29.09 -13.22
N ARG A 357 4.16 30.35 -13.68
CA ARG A 357 3.33 31.45 -13.18
C ARG A 357 1.85 31.28 -13.55
N ALA A 358 1.56 30.81 -14.77
CA ALA A 358 0.20 30.51 -15.21
C ALA A 358 -0.41 29.35 -14.40
N ALA A 359 0.36 28.29 -14.14
CA ALA A 359 -0.06 27.19 -13.28
C ALA A 359 -0.37 27.69 -11.86
N LEU A 360 0.52 28.48 -11.26
CA LEU A 360 0.31 29.02 -9.92
C LEU A 360 -0.92 29.92 -9.84
N ALA A 361 -1.17 30.78 -10.84
CA ALA A 361 -2.37 31.61 -10.91
C ALA A 361 -3.65 30.76 -11.00
N CYS A 362 -3.64 29.70 -11.81
CA CYS A 362 -4.75 28.76 -11.93
C CYS A 362 -5.01 27.98 -10.62
N LEU A 363 -3.96 27.63 -9.87
CA LEU A 363 -4.07 26.97 -8.58
C LEU A 363 -4.71 27.90 -7.53
N ILE A 364 -4.23 29.13 -7.43
CA ILE A 364 -4.75 30.14 -6.49
C ILE A 364 -6.20 30.47 -6.80
N ALA A 365 -6.54 30.67 -8.08
CA ALA A 365 -7.92 30.91 -8.51
C ALA A 365 -8.82 29.69 -8.24
N GLY A 366 -8.34 28.49 -8.54
CA GLY A 366 -9.08 27.24 -8.31
C GLY A 366 -9.41 27.01 -6.84
N ILE A 367 -8.41 27.13 -5.96
CA ILE A 367 -8.60 26.98 -4.51
C ILE A 367 -9.49 28.10 -3.96
N GLY A 368 -9.23 29.36 -4.32
CA GLY A 368 -10.02 30.50 -3.86
C GLY A 368 -11.50 30.39 -4.23
N LEU A 369 -11.81 30.04 -5.49
CA LEU A 369 -13.18 29.89 -5.96
C LEU A 369 -13.89 28.66 -5.38
N LEU A 370 -13.16 27.61 -5.01
CA LEU A 370 -13.74 26.39 -4.40
C LEU A 370 -13.96 26.50 -2.89
N THR A 371 -13.26 27.42 -2.22
CA THR A 371 -13.28 27.52 -0.76
C THR A 371 -14.04 28.72 -0.25
N ALA A 372 -14.02 29.84 -0.99
CA ALA A 372 -14.59 31.11 -0.53
C ALA A 372 -15.94 31.45 -1.15
N ALA A 373 -16.36 30.79 -2.23
CA ALA A 373 -17.58 31.13 -2.96
C ALA A 373 -18.61 29.99 -2.89
N GLU A 374 -19.83 30.28 -2.42
CA GLU A 374 -20.90 29.26 -2.33
C GLU A 374 -21.65 29.04 -3.66
N ALA A 375 -21.42 29.90 -4.66
CA ALA A 375 -22.16 29.87 -5.91
C ALA A 375 -21.69 28.73 -6.84
N ALA A 376 -22.64 27.97 -7.42
CA ALA A 376 -22.35 26.82 -8.27
C ALA A 376 -21.49 27.14 -9.51
N TRP A 377 -21.64 28.34 -10.10
CA TRP A 377 -20.82 28.78 -11.23
C TRP A 377 -19.36 29.06 -10.81
N ALA A 378 -19.13 29.50 -9.56
CA ALA A 378 -17.80 29.74 -9.02
C ALA A 378 -17.08 28.41 -8.77
N HIS A 379 -17.79 27.39 -8.27
CA HIS A 379 -17.26 26.04 -8.17
C HIS A 379 -16.89 25.44 -9.53
N ALA A 380 -17.73 25.62 -10.56
CA ALA A 380 -17.43 25.16 -11.91
C ALA A 380 -16.16 25.83 -12.48
N LEU A 381 -16.01 27.15 -12.31
CA LEU A 381 -14.81 27.88 -12.71
C LEU A 381 -13.57 27.49 -11.88
N GLY A 382 -13.77 27.18 -10.60
CA GLY A 382 -12.72 26.69 -9.71
C GLY A 382 -12.18 25.34 -10.16
N VAL A 383 -13.06 24.40 -10.52
CA VAL A 383 -12.67 23.10 -11.11
C VAL A 383 -11.95 23.29 -12.44
N VAL A 384 -12.44 24.15 -13.33
CA VAL A 384 -11.77 24.45 -14.61
C VAL A 384 -10.38 25.05 -14.39
N SER A 385 -10.22 25.89 -13.38
CA SER A 385 -8.94 26.49 -12.99
C SER A 385 -7.97 25.45 -12.41
N LEU A 386 -8.45 24.45 -11.66
CA LEU A 386 -7.61 23.31 -11.25
C LEU A 386 -7.16 22.44 -12.44
N PHE A 387 -8.02 22.22 -13.44
CA PHE A 387 -7.58 21.59 -14.70
C PHE A 387 -6.56 22.43 -15.45
N GLY A 388 -6.70 23.76 -15.45
CA GLY A 388 -5.69 24.69 -15.97
C GLY A 388 -4.36 24.57 -15.23
N PHE A 389 -4.37 24.44 -13.91
CA PHE A 389 -3.16 24.20 -13.11
C PHE A 389 -2.44 22.91 -13.55
N VAL A 390 -3.18 21.81 -13.76
CA VAL A 390 -2.59 20.55 -14.25
C VAL A 390 -2.04 20.72 -15.68
N ALA A 391 -2.82 21.36 -16.56
CA ALA A 391 -2.45 21.56 -17.97
C ALA A 391 -1.23 22.47 -18.17
N PHE A 392 -1.02 23.49 -17.32
CA PHE A 392 0.15 24.36 -17.36
C PHE A 392 1.30 23.87 -16.47
N GLY A 393 0.98 23.20 -15.37
CA GLY A 393 1.96 22.66 -14.41
C GLY A 393 2.73 21.47 -14.96
N PHE A 394 2.06 20.58 -15.70
CA PHE A 394 2.71 19.40 -16.29
C PHE A 394 3.79 19.77 -17.32
N PRO A 395 3.58 20.67 -18.29
CA PRO A 395 4.63 21.17 -19.18
C PRO A 395 5.71 22.01 -18.49
N ALA A 396 5.38 22.68 -17.37
CA ALA A 396 6.35 23.44 -16.58
C ALA A 396 7.29 22.54 -15.77
N ALA A 397 6.81 21.36 -15.35
CA ALA A 397 7.56 20.37 -14.57
C ALA A 397 8.37 19.39 -15.43
N LEU A 398 8.01 19.23 -16.72
CA LEU A 398 8.76 18.37 -17.63
C LEU A 398 10.13 18.97 -17.98
N PRO A 399 11.20 18.16 -17.97
CA PRO A 399 12.51 18.64 -18.39
C PRO A 399 12.51 18.97 -19.89
N PRO A 400 13.20 20.04 -20.32
CA PRO A 400 13.00 20.70 -21.61
C PRO A 400 13.41 19.87 -22.85
N HIS A 401 13.90 18.64 -22.67
CA HIS A 401 14.26 17.73 -23.76
C HIS A 401 13.10 16.85 -24.24
N ILE A 402 11.98 16.78 -23.51
CA ILE A 402 10.84 15.90 -23.83
C ILE A 402 9.75 16.62 -24.65
N VAL A 403 9.79 17.96 -24.74
CA VAL A 403 8.81 18.73 -25.52
C VAL A 403 9.24 18.79 -26.99
N PRO A 404 8.52 18.15 -27.93
CA PRO A 404 8.86 18.22 -29.34
C PRO A 404 8.80 19.66 -29.83
N GLN A 405 9.89 20.16 -30.41
CA GLN A 405 9.87 21.49 -31.04
C GLN A 405 9.13 21.39 -32.37
N ALA A 406 8.04 22.15 -32.51
CA ALA A 406 7.27 22.26 -33.75
C ALA A 406 8.05 22.86 -34.95
N ASN A 407 9.35 23.14 -34.80
CA ASN A 407 10.19 23.75 -35.82
C ASN A 407 11.11 22.77 -36.57
N ASP A 408 11.21 21.50 -36.17
CA ASP A 408 12.07 20.53 -36.87
C ASP A 408 11.43 19.96 -38.15
N ALA A 409 10.16 20.28 -38.43
CA ALA A 409 9.45 19.84 -39.64
C ALA A 409 9.76 20.67 -40.91
N LYS A 410 10.70 21.63 -40.87
CA LYS A 410 11.05 22.48 -42.03
C LYS A 410 12.50 22.38 -42.50
N ARG A 411 13.25 21.37 -42.06
CA ARG A 411 14.59 21.08 -42.58
C ARG A 411 14.69 19.63 -43.04
N HIS A 412 14.00 19.30 -44.11
CA HIS A 412 14.39 18.25 -45.04
C HIS A 412 13.98 18.64 -46.45
#